data_AF-A0A265Q104-F1
#
_entry.id   AF-A0A265Q104-F1
#
_cell.length_a   1.000
_cell.length_b   1.000
_cell.length_c   1.000
_cell.angle_alpha   90.00
_cell.angle_beta   90.00
_cell.angle_gamma   90.00
#
_symmetry.space_group_name_H-M   'P 1'
#
loop_
_entity.id
_entity.type
_entity.pdbx_description
1 polymer ?
#
loop_
_entity_poly.entity_id
_entity_poly.type
_entity_poly.pdbx_seq_one_letter_code
_entity_poly.pdbx_strand_id
1 'polypeptide(L)'
;MTDYALTPPKRNQPSTDGLMLAALSHVVSTAYDQKGITAVKAALVKRLDADHQGDAWGSKGAGPRVRATTRVAPGLYRAGDANHKDQAVKGQAWLASQQKVDGSFANDWGPSWRALATAQAVPVLRGLQSFDSIGANPARAVTVDGWVPPRRLVKMTVLGDSYSAGNGTLKDDEYPTDHSYRSPKNYGSVLTRRLNREFGDDTTFQTDVRAWSGAQITTGDHTIVSQADGMDPHTKVVLMTAGGNDLDFT
;
A
#
# COMPACT_ATOMS: atom_id res chain seq x y z
N MET A 1 12.95 21.54 4.22
CA MET A 1 11.60 22.16 4.38
C MET A 1 11.69 23.68 4.49
N THR A 2 12.60 24.22 5.29
CA THR A 2 12.87 25.66 5.42
C THR A 2 13.23 26.33 4.09
N ASP A 3 14.05 25.70 3.25
CA ASP A 3 14.45 26.26 1.95
C ASP A 3 13.28 26.50 0.99
N TYR A 4 12.26 25.63 1.00
CA TYR A 4 11.07 25.78 0.14
C TYR A 4 10.18 26.95 0.56
N ALA A 5 10.10 27.20 1.87
CA ALA A 5 9.30 28.30 2.40
C ALA A 5 9.98 29.66 2.19
N LEU A 6 11.31 29.70 2.32
CA LEU A 6 12.13 30.90 2.21
C LEU A 6 12.55 31.19 0.76
N THR A 7 12.60 30.17 -0.10
CA THR A 7 12.91 30.27 -1.54
C THR A 7 11.72 29.70 -2.33
N PRO A 8 10.70 30.52 -2.62
CA PRO A 8 9.49 30.03 -3.25
C PRO A 8 9.77 29.47 -4.66
N PRO A 9 9.14 28.35 -5.06
CA PRO A 9 9.24 27.85 -6.42
C PRO A 9 8.68 28.85 -7.44
N LYS A 10 9.20 28.83 -8.68
CA LYS A 10 8.76 29.71 -9.78
C LYS A 10 7.26 29.67 -10.07
N ARG A 11 6.55 28.61 -9.65
CA ARG A 11 5.09 28.51 -9.72
C ARG A 11 4.55 28.41 -8.30
N ASN A 12 3.77 29.40 -7.88
CA ASN A 12 3.02 29.31 -6.64
C ASN A 12 1.99 28.17 -6.79
N GLN A 13 2.05 27.18 -5.91
CA GLN A 13 1.15 26.04 -5.93
C GLN A 13 0.41 25.99 -4.59
N PRO A 14 -0.83 26.53 -4.51
CA PRO A 14 -1.58 26.56 -3.25
C PRO A 14 -1.77 25.16 -2.66
N SER A 15 -1.86 24.14 -3.53
CA SER A 15 -1.91 22.74 -3.11
C SER A 15 -0.70 22.31 -2.27
N THR A 16 0.50 22.75 -2.65
CA THR A 16 1.75 22.40 -1.97
C THR A 16 1.88 23.19 -0.68
N ASP A 17 1.58 24.48 -0.72
CA ASP A 17 1.64 25.34 0.46
C ASP A 17 0.65 24.90 1.54
N GLY A 18 -0.59 24.57 1.16
CA GLY A 18 -1.60 24.03 2.08
C GLY A 18 -1.19 22.71 2.72
N LEU A 19 -0.66 21.78 1.91
CA LEU A 19 -0.18 20.49 2.42
C LEU A 19 1.02 20.65 3.35
N MET A 20 1.93 21.58 3.03
CA MET A 20 3.10 21.87 3.86
C MET A 20 2.72 22.55 5.17
N LEU A 21 1.74 23.45 5.15
CA LEU A 21 1.18 24.07 6.34
C LEU A 21 0.56 23.01 7.27
N ALA A 22 -0.22 22.08 6.71
CA ALA A 22 -0.75 20.94 7.46
C ALA A 22 0.39 20.10 8.06
N ALA A 23 1.39 19.69 7.27
CA ALA A 23 2.52 18.90 7.78
C ALA A 23 3.29 19.60 8.91
N LEU A 24 3.62 20.88 8.75
CA LEU A 24 4.36 21.66 9.75
C LEU A 24 3.56 21.90 11.05
N SER A 25 2.24 21.83 10.98
CA SER A 25 1.40 21.89 12.18
C SER A 25 1.50 20.64 13.07
N HIS A 26 2.08 19.56 12.57
CA HIS A 26 2.35 18.32 13.34
C HIS A 26 3.78 18.23 13.87
N VAL A 27 4.68 19.10 13.43
CA VAL A 27 6.09 19.04 13.85
C VAL A 27 6.21 19.50 15.30
N VAL A 28 6.56 18.56 16.18
CA VAL A 28 7.03 18.84 17.54
C VAL A 28 8.53 19.05 17.47
N SER A 29 9.02 20.20 17.92
CA SER A 29 10.42 20.59 17.79
C SER A 29 10.90 21.42 18.97
N THR A 30 12.21 21.50 19.14
CA THR A 30 12.87 22.26 20.20
C THR A 30 12.54 23.75 20.11
N ALA A 31 12.64 24.49 21.21
CA ALA A 31 12.30 25.92 21.25
C ALA A 31 13.10 26.75 20.22
N TYR A 32 14.34 26.35 19.90
CA TYR A 32 15.19 27.02 18.92
C TYR A 32 14.63 26.89 17.49
N ASP A 33 14.19 25.69 17.12
CA ASP A 33 13.63 25.39 15.79
C ASP A 33 12.19 25.89 15.62
N GLN A 34 11.45 26.09 16.71
CA GLN A 34 10.08 26.63 16.68
C GLN A 34 9.99 28.03 16.09
N LYS A 35 11.00 28.88 16.28
CA LYS A 35 11.04 30.22 15.68
C LYS A 35 11.09 30.14 14.15
N GLY A 36 11.91 29.24 13.61
CA GLY A 36 11.99 28.96 12.19
C GLY A 36 10.69 28.39 11.62
N ILE A 37 10.11 27.41 12.31
CA ILE A 37 8.82 26.81 11.92
C ILE A 37 7.70 27.84 11.90
N THR A 38 7.65 28.74 12.89
CA THR A 38 6.66 29.82 12.97
C THR A 38 6.79 30.79 11.79
N ALA A 39 8.01 31.22 11.46
CA ALA A 39 8.26 32.08 10.31
C ALA A 39 7.86 31.42 8.99
N VAL A 40 8.14 30.12 8.84
CA VAL A 40 7.71 29.35 7.66
C VAL A 40 6.18 29.27 7.57
N LYS A 41 5.48 28.96 8.67
CA LYS A 41 4.01 28.92 8.69
C LYS A 41 3.41 30.26 8.28
N ALA A 42 3.93 31.37 8.82
CA ALA A 42 3.47 32.72 8.46
C ALA A 42 3.70 33.02 6.97
N ALA A 43 4.86 32.63 6.41
CA ALA A 43 5.14 32.80 4.99
C ALA A 43 4.19 31.98 4.10
N LEU A 44 3.85 30.75 4.51
CA LEU A 44 2.88 29.89 3.82
C LEU A 44 1.48 30.52 3.84
N VAL A 45 0.99 30.94 5.02
CA VAL A 45 -0.32 31.59 5.17
C VAL A 45 -0.42 32.82 4.26
N LYS A 46 0.61 33.69 4.25
CA LYS A 46 0.63 34.86 3.36
C LYS A 46 0.52 34.50 1.87
N ARG A 47 1.11 33.39 1.43
CA ARG A 47 0.96 32.92 0.03
C ARG A 47 -0.43 32.37 -0.24
N LEU A 48 -1.02 31.68 0.74
CA LEU A 48 -2.38 31.16 0.65
C LEU A 48 -3.42 32.27 0.62
N ASP A 49 -3.20 33.38 1.33
CA ASP A 49 -4.04 34.58 1.24
C ASP A 49 -4.04 35.14 -0.18
N ALA A 50 -2.87 35.17 -0.83
CA ALA A 50 -2.74 35.65 -2.21
C ALA A 50 -3.39 34.70 -3.25
N ASP A 51 -3.56 33.43 -2.90
CA ASP A 51 -4.22 32.41 -3.73
C ASP A 51 -5.71 32.22 -3.39
N HIS A 52 -6.23 32.94 -2.39
CA HIS A 52 -7.63 32.89 -1.98
C HIS A 52 -8.53 33.63 -2.98
N GLN A 53 -9.60 32.97 -3.41
CA GLN A 53 -10.49 33.39 -4.49
C GLN A 53 -11.94 33.09 -4.11
N GLY A 54 -12.62 34.08 -3.53
CA GLY A 54 -13.98 33.92 -3.00
C GLY A 54 -13.94 33.11 -1.71
N ASP A 55 -14.55 31.92 -1.73
CA ASP A 55 -14.55 30.97 -0.60
C ASP A 55 -13.52 29.83 -0.79
N ALA A 56 -12.67 29.85 -1.83
CA ALA A 56 -11.81 28.73 -2.20
C ALA A 56 -10.41 29.17 -2.66
N TRP A 57 -9.53 28.22 -3.01
CA TRP A 57 -8.14 28.52 -3.41
C TRP A 57 -7.81 28.03 -4.80
N GLY A 58 -6.90 28.76 -5.47
CA GLY A 58 -6.36 28.39 -6.76
C GLY A 58 -5.19 29.26 -7.15
N SER A 59 -4.36 28.79 -8.10
CA SER A 59 -3.27 29.62 -8.60
C SER A 59 -3.84 30.83 -9.35
N LYS A 60 -3.16 31.97 -9.23
CA LYS A 60 -3.53 33.22 -9.91
C LYS A 60 -3.84 32.99 -11.40
N GLY A 61 -5.00 33.48 -11.84
CA GLY A 61 -5.46 33.36 -13.23
C GLY A 61 -6.06 32.00 -13.64
N ALA A 62 -6.10 31.01 -12.74
CA ALA A 62 -6.59 29.66 -13.04
C ALA A 62 -7.94 29.32 -12.38
N GLY A 63 -8.53 30.25 -11.62
CA GLY A 63 -9.75 30.07 -10.83
C GLY A 63 -9.57 29.20 -9.58
N PRO A 64 -10.58 29.16 -8.69
CA PRO A 64 -10.59 28.25 -7.55
C PRO A 64 -10.65 26.79 -8.03
N ARG A 65 -9.94 25.89 -7.33
CA ARG A 65 -9.84 24.47 -7.71
C ARG A 65 -10.11 23.57 -6.51
N VAL A 66 -10.84 22.49 -6.77
CA VAL A 66 -11.08 21.40 -5.81
C VAL A 66 -9.76 20.93 -5.21
N ARG A 67 -8.79 20.54 -6.04
CA ARG A 67 -7.50 20.03 -5.56
C ARG A 67 -6.73 21.00 -4.68
N ALA A 68 -6.75 22.30 -4.99
CA ALA A 68 -6.09 23.30 -4.15
C ALA A 68 -6.82 23.43 -2.81
N THR A 69 -8.14 23.64 -2.86
CA THR A 69 -8.98 23.82 -1.66
C THR A 69 -8.91 22.61 -0.71
N THR A 70 -8.87 21.38 -1.24
CA THR A 70 -8.70 20.16 -0.42
C THR A 70 -7.37 20.06 0.33
N ARG A 71 -6.35 20.83 -0.08
CA ARG A 71 -5.04 20.86 0.58
C ARG A 71 -4.87 22.07 1.48
N VAL A 72 -5.49 23.20 1.11
CA VAL A 72 -5.37 24.47 1.83
C VAL A 72 -6.28 24.52 3.05
N ALA A 73 -7.56 24.20 2.90
CA ALA A 73 -8.54 24.39 3.97
C ALA A 73 -8.16 23.64 5.26
N PRO A 74 -7.78 22.35 5.25
CA PRO A 74 -7.33 21.67 6.46
C PRO A 74 -6.10 22.30 7.12
N GLY A 75 -5.12 22.74 6.32
CA GLY A 75 -3.90 23.39 6.82
C GLY A 75 -4.21 24.70 7.54
N LEU A 76 -5.07 25.54 6.95
CA LEU A 76 -5.51 26.79 7.56
C LEU A 76 -6.41 26.56 8.78
N TYR A 77 -7.29 25.56 8.75
CA TYR A 77 -8.14 25.23 9.88
C TYR A 77 -7.32 24.85 11.13
N ARG A 78 -6.18 24.18 10.92
CA ARG A 78 -5.30 23.73 12.00
C ARG A 78 -4.31 24.81 12.46
N ALA A 79 -3.65 25.46 11.51
CA ALA A 79 -2.49 26.32 11.78
C ALA A 79 -2.77 27.82 11.65
N GLY A 80 -3.93 28.21 11.12
CA GLY A 80 -4.34 29.60 10.96
C GLY A 80 -5.00 30.18 12.21
N ASP A 81 -5.15 31.50 12.20
CA ASP A 81 -5.93 32.24 13.20
C ASP A 81 -7.45 32.02 13.01
N ALA A 82 -8.26 32.69 13.83
CA ALA A 82 -9.72 32.58 13.77
C ALA A 82 -10.30 32.91 12.38
N ASN A 83 -9.77 33.92 11.70
CA ASN A 83 -10.25 34.31 10.37
C ASN A 83 -9.93 33.24 9.33
N HIS A 84 -8.73 32.65 9.39
CA HIS A 84 -8.34 31.56 8.50
C HIS A 84 -9.12 30.28 8.75
N LYS A 85 -9.52 30.02 10.01
CA LYS A 85 -10.42 28.91 10.33
C LYS A 85 -11.79 29.10 9.71
N ASP A 86 -12.34 30.31 9.78
CA ASP A 86 -13.61 30.65 9.14
C ASP A 86 -13.52 30.53 7.62
N GLN A 87 -12.42 30.99 7.00
CA GLN A 87 -12.15 30.78 5.58
C GLN A 87 -12.08 29.28 5.23
N ALA A 88 -11.41 28.47 6.05
CA ALA A 88 -11.32 27.04 5.83
C ALA A 88 -12.69 26.35 5.86
N VAL A 89 -13.58 26.77 6.77
CA VAL A 89 -14.97 26.28 6.83
C VAL A 89 -15.74 26.69 5.57
N LYS A 90 -15.60 27.94 5.11
CA LYS A 90 -16.21 28.39 3.84
C LYS A 90 -15.68 27.60 2.64
N GLY A 91 -14.38 27.29 2.62
CA GLY A 91 -13.79 26.42 1.60
C GLY A 91 -14.28 24.98 1.64
N GLN A 92 -14.56 24.44 2.82
CA GLN A 92 -15.21 23.14 2.95
C GLN A 92 -16.64 23.17 2.37
N ALA A 93 -17.40 24.23 2.66
CA ALA A 93 -18.74 24.43 2.10
C ALA A 93 -18.70 24.61 0.57
N TRP A 94 -17.72 25.37 0.07
CA TRP A 94 -17.46 25.48 -1.36
C TRP A 94 -17.17 24.12 -1.98
N LEU A 95 -16.30 23.29 -1.38
CA LEU A 95 -16.05 21.92 -1.86
C LEU A 95 -17.34 21.10 -1.94
N ALA A 96 -18.21 21.17 -0.93
CA ALA A 96 -19.48 20.46 -0.96
C ALA A 96 -20.35 20.89 -2.17
N SER A 97 -20.35 22.19 -2.50
CA SER A 97 -21.07 22.70 -3.68
C SER A 97 -20.51 22.22 -5.02
N GLN A 98 -19.24 21.79 -5.07
CA GLN A 98 -18.60 21.28 -6.28
C GLN A 98 -18.82 19.77 -6.49
N GLN A 99 -19.43 19.09 -5.50
CA GLN A 99 -19.71 17.66 -5.59
C GLN A 99 -20.84 17.40 -6.58
N LYS A 100 -20.63 16.46 -7.50
CA LYS A 100 -21.68 16.01 -8.43
C LYS A 100 -22.69 15.14 -7.69
N VAL A 101 -23.85 14.92 -8.32
CA VAL A 101 -24.93 14.06 -7.81
C VAL A 101 -24.44 12.63 -7.52
N ASP A 102 -23.49 12.12 -8.31
CA ASP A 102 -22.86 10.81 -8.10
C ASP A 102 -21.76 10.78 -7.03
N GLY A 103 -21.62 11.87 -6.26
CA GLY A 103 -20.65 12.02 -5.18
C GLY A 103 -19.23 12.34 -5.65
N SER A 104 -18.95 12.36 -6.95
CA SER A 104 -17.61 12.60 -7.49
C SER A 104 -17.32 14.08 -7.75
N PHE A 105 -16.03 14.38 -7.94
CA PHE A 105 -15.55 15.71 -8.27
C PHE A 105 -15.04 15.77 -9.71
N ALA A 106 -15.45 16.80 -10.46
CA ALA A 106 -15.05 16.97 -11.85
C ALA A 106 -13.53 17.11 -12.00
N ASN A 107 -13.01 16.49 -13.06
CA ASN A 107 -11.65 16.73 -13.53
C ASN A 107 -11.58 16.41 -15.04
N ASP A 108 -11.14 17.38 -15.83
CA ASP A 108 -11.14 17.29 -17.30
C ASP A 108 -10.04 16.37 -17.86
N TRP A 109 -9.14 15.88 -17.00
CA TRP A 109 -7.97 15.10 -17.39
C TRP A 109 -8.26 13.59 -17.44
N GLY A 110 -9.54 13.21 -17.30
CA GLY A 110 -10.03 11.85 -17.46
C GLY A 110 -10.38 11.12 -16.15
N PRO A 111 -10.81 9.86 -16.26
CA PRO A 111 -11.38 9.09 -15.13
C PRO A 111 -10.45 8.95 -13.94
N SER A 112 -9.15 8.69 -14.17
CA SER A 112 -8.16 8.54 -13.09
C SER A 112 -7.98 9.82 -12.27
N TRP A 113 -8.04 10.98 -12.94
CA TRP A 113 -7.94 12.27 -12.27
C TRP A 113 -9.23 12.67 -11.54
N ARG A 114 -10.40 12.24 -12.05
CA ARG A 114 -11.68 12.35 -11.34
C ARG A 114 -11.67 11.53 -10.06
N ALA A 115 -11.18 10.28 -10.11
CA ALA A 115 -11.01 9.42 -8.95
C ALA A 115 -10.05 10.06 -7.92
N LEU A 116 -8.92 10.61 -8.37
CA LEU A 116 -7.97 11.29 -7.50
C LEU A 116 -8.56 12.54 -6.82
N ALA A 117 -9.27 13.39 -7.57
CA ALA A 117 -9.92 14.58 -7.01
C ALA A 117 -10.97 14.19 -5.96
N THR A 118 -11.74 13.14 -6.24
CA THR A 118 -12.75 12.60 -5.32
C THR A 118 -12.09 12.05 -4.05
N ALA A 119 -11.05 11.22 -4.18
CA ALA A 119 -10.31 10.67 -3.06
C ALA A 119 -9.67 11.75 -2.18
N GLN A 120 -9.26 12.89 -2.76
CA GLN A 120 -8.70 14.03 -2.02
C GLN A 120 -9.78 14.85 -1.29
N ALA A 121 -11.01 14.91 -1.83
CA ALA A 121 -12.09 15.71 -1.25
C ALA A 121 -12.80 15.00 -0.10
N VAL A 122 -12.95 13.68 -0.14
CA VAL A 122 -13.70 12.91 0.86
C VAL A 122 -13.24 13.17 2.30
N PRO A 123 -11.94 13.11 2.64
CA PRO A 123 -11.50 13.37 4.02
C PRO A 123 -11.89 14.78 4.49
N VAL A 124 -11.66 15.79 3.64
CA VAL A 124 -11.94 17.20 3.95
C VAL A 124 -13.43 17.44 4.16
N LEU A 125 -14.29 16.81 3.36
CA LEU A 125 -15.74 16.88 3.55
C LEU A 125 -16.22 16.17 4.83
N ARG A 126 -15.51 15.13 5.29
CA ARG A 126 -15.81 14.46 6.57
C ARG A 126 -15.36 15.28 7.78
N GLY A 127 -14.40 16.18 7.60
CA GLY A 127 -13.97 17.14 8.61
C GLY A 127 -12.64 17.78 8.26
N LEU A 128 -12.46 19.06 8.60
CA LEU A 128 -11.20 19.78 8.32
C LEU A 128 -10.03 19.25 9.17
N GLN A 129 -10.32 18.55 10.25
CA GLN A 129 -9.37 17.80 11.08
C GLN A 129 -8.96 16.46 10.45
N SER A 130 -9.36 16.17 9.20
CA SER A 130 -9.12 14.85 8.59
C SER A 130 -7.63 14.48 8.48
N PHE A 131 -6.74 15.48 8.46
CA PHE A 131 -5.30 15.25 8.49
C PHE A 131 -4.74 15.06 9.90
N ASP A 132 -5.50 15.41 10.93
CA ASP A 132 -5.06 15.33 12.33
C ASP A 132 -4.86 13.89 12.81
N SER A 133 -5.59 12.97 12.19
CA SER A 133 -5.58 11.55 12.51
C SER A 133 -4.79 10.70 11.51
N ILE A 134 -4.21 11.29 10.46
CA ILE A 134 -3.36 10.55 9.53
C ILE A 134 -2.09 10.11 10.26
N GLY A 135 -1.97 8.79 10.43
CA GLY A 135 -0.87 8.16 11.18
C GLY A 135 -1.01 8.24 12.70
N ALA A 136 -2.03 8.92 13.25
CA ALA A 136 -2.28 8.97 14.69
C ALA A 136 -2.88 7.66 15.23
N ASN A 137 -3.59 6.93 14.36
CA ASN A 137 -3.96 5.55 14.60
C ASN A 137 -3.15 4.66 13.66
N PRO A 138 -2.66 3.49 14.12
CA PRO A 138 -2.23 2.46 13.18
C PRO A 138 -3.37 2.21 12.20
N ALA A 139 -3.04 1.88 10.95
CA ALA A 139 -4.04 1.59 9.93
C ALA A 139 -5.05 0.59 10.51
N ARG A 140 -6.25 1.07 10.84
CA ARG A 140 -7.28 0.21 11.39
C ARG A 140 -7.80 -0.59 10.22
N ALA A 141 -7.74 -1.92 10.33
CA ALA A 141 -8.48 -2.79 9.43
C ALA A 141 -9.96 -2.42 9.58
N VAL A 142 -10.49 -1.66 8.63
CA VAL A 142 -11.92 -1.45 8.49
C VAL A 142 -12.40 -2.61 7.66
N THR A 143 -13.13 -3.53 8.29
CA THR A 143 -13.96 -4.49 7.56
C THR A 143 -15.02 -3.66 6.86
N VAL A 144 -14.83 -3.45 5.56
CA VAL A 144 -15.91 -2.95 4.71
C VAL A 144 -16.79 -4.16 4.45
N ASP A 145 -18.03 -4.15 4.93
CA ASP A 145 -18.96 -5.26 4.68
C ASP A 145 -19.09 -5.48 3.17
N GLY A 146 -18.66 -6.66 2.71
CA GLY A 146 -18.60 -7.04 1.31
C GLY A 146 -17.26 -6.81 0.60
N TRP A 147 -16.26 -6.19 1.24
CA TRP A 147 -14.88 -6.17 0.75
C TRP A 147 -14.08 -7.29 1.41
N VAL A 148 -13.87 -8.36 0.67
CA VAL A 148 -12.87 -9.38 1.02
C VAL A 148 -11.54 -8.86 0.46
N PRO A 149 -10.52 -8.57 1.29
CA PRO A 149 -9.17 -8.33 0.78
C PRO A 149 -8.82 -9.50 -0.14
N PRO A 150 -8.21 -9.30 -1.32
CA PRO A 150 -7.79 -10.43 -2.14
C PRO A 150 -6.91 -11.34 -1.28
N ARG A 151 -7.38 -12.57 -1.05
CA ARG A 151 -6.68 -13.56 -0.23
C ARG A 151 -5.23 -13.58 -0.67
N ARG A 152 -4.30 -13.39 0.27
CA ARG A 152 -2.88 -13.40 -0.07
C ARG A 152 -2.53 -14.80 -0.55
N LEU A 153 -2.03 -14.93 -1.77
CA LEU A 153 -1.54 -16.21 -2.28
C LEU A 153 -0.09 -16.39 -1.88
N VAL A 154 0.20 -17.44 -1.12
CA VAL A 154 1.55 -17.90 -0.82
C VAL A 154 1.79 -19.17 -1.62
N LYS A 155 2.62 -19.06 -2.66
CA LYS A 155 3.10 -20.23 -3.41
C LYS A 155 4.29 -20.84 -2.69
N MET A 156 4.20 -22.13 -2.44
CA MET A 156 5.23 -22.95 -1.82
C MET A 156 5.66 -24.00 -2.84
N THR A 157 6.95 -24.30 -2.93
CA THR A 157 7.44 -25.39 -3.78
C THR A 157 8.18 -26.41 -2.94
N VAL A 158 7.84 -27.69 -3.11
CA VAL A 158 8.58 -28.81 -2.53
C VAL A 158 9.56 -29.33 -3.56
N LEU A 159 10.85 -29.29 -3.23
CA LEU A 159 11.93 -29.86 -4.03
C LEU A 159 12.53 -31.07 -3.32
N GLY A 160 13.20 -31.93 -4.06
CA GLY A 160 14.00 -33.02 -3.49
C GLY A 160 13.71 -34.37 -4.14
N ASP A 161 13.98 -35.42 -3.38
CA ASP A 161 13.96 -36.80 -3.82
C ASP A 161 12.67 -37.54 -3.41
N SER A 162 12.75 -38.86 -3.28
CA SER A 162 11.68 -39.74 -2.81
C SER A 162 11.15 -39.38 -1.42
N TYR A 163 11.99 -38.85 -0.52
CA TYR A 163 11.58 -38.42 0.83
C TYR A 163 10.72 -37.15 0.78
N SER A 164 11.07 -36.22 -0.10
CA SER A 164 10.28 -35.00 -0.31
C SER A 164 9.02 -35.25 -1.14
N ALA A 165 9.08 -36.16 -2.11
CA ALA A 165 7.94 -36.59 -2.92
C ALA A 165 6.89 -37.35 -2.09
N GLY A 166 7.33 -38.00 -1.01
CA GLY A 166 6.47 -38.81 -0.13
C GLY A 166 6.18 -40.19 -0.72
N ASN A 167 7.14 -40.76 -1.43
CA ASN A 167 7.22 -42.22 -1.60
C ASN A 167 7.39 -42.85 -0.20
N GLY A 168 7.48 -44.13 0.05
CA GLY A 168 7.28 -44.68 1.40
C GLY A 168 5.86 -44.47 2.01
N THR A 169 4.96 -43.66 1.39
CA THR A 169 3.53 -43.58 1.79
C THR A 169 2.62 -44.53 0.98
N LEU A 170 3.15 -45.19 -0.06
CA LEU A 170 2.49 -46.22 -0.86
C LEU A 170 3.14 -47.59 -0.63
N LYS A 171 2.38 -48.67 -0.91
CA LYS A 171 2.91 -50.03 -1.03
C LYS A 171 3.75 -50.15 -2.31
N ASP A 172 4.73 -51.06 -2.29
CA ASP A 172 5.75 -51.20 -3.36
C ASP A 172 5.17 -51.45 -4.77
N ASP A 173 3.96 -51.99 -4.85
CA ASP A 173 3.22 -52.30 -6.09
C ASP A 173 2.36 -51.13 -6.62
N GLU A 174 2.22 -50.05 -5.85
CA GLU A 174 1.42 -48.88 -6.20
C GLU A 174 2.28 -47.73 -6.77
N TYR A 175 3.61 -47.91 -6.86
CA TYR A 175 4.49 -46.92 -7.46
C TYR A 175 4.33 -46.86 -8.98
N PRO A 176 4.15 -45.65 -9.55
CA PRO A 176 4.39 -45.41 -10.97
C PRO A 176 5.79 -45.90 -11.36
N THR A 177 5.87 -46.64 -12.45
CA THR A 177 7.12 -47.18 -13.00
C THR A 177 8.09 -46.09 -13.45
N ASP A 178 7.58 -44.88 -13.68
CA ASP A 178 8.37 -43.70 -14.05
C ASP A 178 8.87 -42.92 -12.83
N HIS A 179 8.63 -43.39 -11.60
CA HIS A 179 9.03 -42.75 -10.35
C HIS A 179 8.44 -41.33 -10.14
N SER A 180 7.38 -40.97 -10.88
CA SER A 180 6.76 -39.64 -10.87
C SER A 180 5.83 -39.37 -9.68
N TYR A 181 5.68 -40.34 -8.77
CA TYR A 181 4.69 -40.24 -7.69
C TYR A 181 4.94 -39.04 -6.80
N ARG A 182 3.88 -38.27 -6.56
CA ARG A 182 3.85 -37.10 -5.67
C ARG A 182 2.73 -37.31 -4.68
N SER A 183 3.08 -37.76 -3.48
CA SER A 183 2.09 -38.11 -2.46
C SER A 183 1.30 -36.89 -2.02
N PRO A 184 -0.05 -36.95 -1.99
CA PRO A 184 -0.85 -35.90 -1.35
C PRO A 184 -0.61 -35.85 0.17
N LYS A 185 0.13 -36.81 0.74
CA LYS A 185 0.50 -36.90 2.15
C LYS A 185 1.99 -36.58 2.42
N ASN A 186 2.74 -36.07 1.44
CA ASN A 186 4.09 -35.57 1.70
C ASN A 186 4.08 -34.38 2.66
N TYR A 187 5.24 -34.08 3.24
CA TYR A 187 5.40 -33.05 4.27
C TYR A 187 4.84 -31.69 3.81
N GLY A 188 5.15 -31.26 2.58
CA GLY A 188 4.66 -30.00 2.05
C GLY A 188 3.14 -29.96 1.92
N SER A 189 2.52 -31.04 1.45
CA SER A 189 1.06 -31.14 1.33
C SER A 189 0.36 -31.15 2.69
N VAL A 190 0.95 -31.81 3.70
CA VAL A 190 0.44 -31.81 5.08
C VAL A 190 0.56 -30.41 5.69
N LEU A 191 1.71 -29.76 5.55
CA LEU A 191 1.94 -28.42 6.05
C LEU A 191 0.98 -27.41 5.40
N THR A 192 0.78 -27.46 4.09
CA THR A 192 -0.17 -26.58 3.38
C THR A 192 -1.60 -26.74 3.87
N ARG A 193 -2.06 -27.98 4.11
CA ARG A 193 -3.38 -28.20 4.71
C ARG A 193 -3.48 -27.61 6.11
N ARG A 194 -2.43 -27.72 6.91
CA ARG A 194 -2.39 -27.13 8.26
C ARG A 194 -2.41 -25.60 8.19
N LEU A 195 -1.58 -24.99 7.36
CA LEU A 195 -1.51 -23.54 7.17
C LEU A 195 -2.83 -22.96 6.63
N ASN A 196 -3.47 -23.64 5.68
CA ASN A 196 -4.81 -23.25 5.21
C ASN A 196 -5.89 -23.45 6.28
N ARG A 197 -5.73 -24.38 7.23
CA ARG A 197 -6.67 -24.50 8.36
C ARG A 197 -6.47 -23.40 9.40
N GLU A 198 -5.22 -23.01 9.62
CA GLU A 198 -4.84 -22.08 10.68
C GLU A 198 -4.93 -20.60 10.24
N PHE A 199 -4.71 -20.33 8.96
CA PHE A 199 -4.61 -18.98 8.39
C PHE A 199 -5.44 -18.79 7.09
N GLY A 200 -6.31 -19.75 6.75
CA GLY A 200 -7.04 -19.81 5.47
C GLY A 200 -8.06 -18.70 5.23
N ASP A 201 -8.44 -17.99 6.28
CA ASP A 201 -9.39 -16.87 6.20
C ASP A 201 -8.79 -15.70 5.42
N ASP A 202 -7.49 -15.41 5.64
CA ASP A 202 -6.78 -14.27 5.05
C ASP A 202 -5.76 -14.68 3.96
N THR A 203 -5.22 -15.90 4.03
CA THR A 203 -4.11 -16.35 3.19
C THR A 203 -4.39 -17.73 2.60
N THR A 204 -4.22 -17.88 1.30
CA THR A 204 -4.26 -19.17 0.61
C THR A 204 -2.84 -19.65 0.37
N PHE A 205 -2.52 -20.81 0.93
CA PHE A 205 -1.27 -21.51 0.67
C PHE A 205 -1.50 -22.52 -0.45
N GLN A 206 -0.71 -22.41 -1.51
CA GLN A 206 -0.72 -23.35 -2.63
C GLN A 206 0.65 -24.00 -2.70
N THR A 207 0.68 -25.33 -2.66
CA THR A 207 1.92 -26.09 -2.83
C THR A 207 2.01 -26.71 -4.21
N ASP A 208 3.13 -26.46 -4.86
CA ASP A 208 3.60 -27.17 -6.03
C ASP A 208 4.65 -28.19 -5.58
N VAL A 209 4.40 -29.48 -5.82
CA VAL A 209 5.36 -30.54 -5.49
C VAL A 209 6.16 -30.82 -6.74
N ARG A 210 7.45 -30.50 -6.74
CA ARG A 210 8.38 -30.82 -7.83
C ARG A 210 9.43 -31.87 -7.47
N ALA A 211 9.48 -32.25 -6.19
CA ALA A 211 10.24 -33.38 -5.73
C ALA A 211 9.97 -34.63 -6.58
N TRP A 212 11.03 -35.39 -6.85
CA TRP A 212 11.02 -36.53 -7.75
C TRP A 212 11.74 -37.71 -7.13
N SER A 213 11.14 -38.89 -7.16
CA SER A 213 11.79 -40.07 -6.60
C SER A 213 13.00 -40.50 -7.44
N GLY A 214 14.16 -40.59 -6.80
CA GLY A 214 15.42 -40.89 -7.50
C GLY A 214 16.06 -39.66 -8.16
N ALA A 215 15.66 -38.44 -7.79
CA ALA A 215 16.38 -37.23 -8.17
C ALA A 215 17.87 -37.35 -7.78
N GLN A 216 18.76 -37.16 -8.75
CA GLN A 216 20.22 -37.14 -8.57
C GLN A 216 20.76 -35.72 -8.79
N ILE A 217 21.91 -35.41 -8.18
CA ILE A 217 22.56 -34.09 -8.33
C ILE A 217 23.03 -33.87 -9.77
N THR A 218 23.53 -34.89 -10.46
CA THR A 218 24.54 -34.67 -11.51
C THR A 218 24.12 -34.92 -12.96
N THR A 219 23.03 -35.64 -13.26
CA THR A 219 22.61 -35.87 -14.67
C THR A 219 21.12 -36.25 -14.82
N GLY A 220 20.39 -35.64 -15.77
CA GLY A 220 19.03 -36.05 -16.21
C GLY A 220 17.93 -34.98 -16.02
N ASP A 221 16.70 -35.29 -16.47
CA ASP A 221 15.56 -34.33 -16.55
C ASP A 221 14.85 -34.05 -15.22
N HIS A 222 15.38 -34.54 -14.10
CA HIS A 222 14.76 -34.45 -12.77
C HIS A 222 15.75 -34.09 -11.65
N THR A 223 16.90 -33.50 -11.99
CA THR A 223 17.87 -32.98 -11.02
C THR A 223 17.29 -31.86 -10.15
N ILE A 224 17.92 -31.59 -9.01
CA ILE A 224 17.49 -30.47 -8.14
C ILE A 224 17.49 -29.13 -8.88
N VAL A 225 18.46 -28.93 -9.80
CA VAL A 225 18.54 -27.74 -10.65
C VAL A 225 17.34 -27.65 -11.59
N SER A 226 17.01 -28.74 -12.29
CA SER A 226 15.84 -28.76 -13.19
C SER A 226 14.51 -28.57 -12.44
N GLN A 227 14.39 -29.09 -11.21
CA GLN A 227 13.22 -28.87 -10.36
C GLN A 227 13.12 -27.40 -9.92
N ALA A 228 14.26 -26.76 -9.62
CA ALA A 228 14.35 -25.36 -9.26
C ALA A 228 14.07 -24.43 -10.45
N ASP A 229 14.60 -24.71 -11.64
CA ASP A 229 14.34 -23.96 -12.87
C ASP A 229 12.86 -23.99 -13.27
N GLY A 230 12.16 -25.08 -12.94
CA GLY A 230 10.73 -25.19 -13.15
C GLY A 230 9.87 -24.45 -12.12
N MET A 231 10.45 -23.92 -11.03
CA MET A 231 9.68 -23.26 -9.97
C MET A 231 8.87 -22.08 -10.51
N ASP A 232 7.70 -21.87 -9.91
CA ASP A 232 6.98 -20.63 -10.14
C ASP A 232 7.85 -19.45 -9.68
N PRO A 233 8.06 -18.41 -10.52
CA PRO A 233 8.92 -17.27 -10.16
C PRO A 233 8.36 -16.45 -8.99
N HIS A 234 7.11 -16.71 -8.59
CA HIS A 234 6.48 -16.10 -7.43
C HIS A 234 6.48 -17.01 -6.18
N THR A 235 7.13 -18.18 -6.21
CA THR A 235 7.33 -19.02 -5.02
C THR A 235 7.98 -18.22 -3.90
N LYS A 236 7.39 -18.29 -2.71
CA LYS A 236 7.84 -17.55 -1.51
C LYS A 236 8.48 -18.47 -0.46
N VAL A 237 8.19 -19.76 -0.53
CA VAL A 237 8.71 -20.75 0.40
C VAL A 237 9.17 -21.97 -0.39
N VAL A 238 10.40 -22.39 -0.16
CA VAL A 238 10.92 -23.67 -0.65
C VAL A 238 10.96 -24.64 0.51
N LEU A 239 10.40 -25.82 0.31
CA LEU A 239 10.40 -26.92 1.26
C LEU A 239 11.26 -28.06 0.72
N MET A 240 12.03 -28.66 1.60
CA MET A 240 12.91 -29.78 1.28
C MET A 240 13.10 -30.62 2.55
N THR A 241 13.15 -31.94 2.42
CA THR A 241 13.40 -32.83 3.57
C THR A 241 14.90 -32.96 3.85
N ALA A 242 15.31 -32.76 5.10
CA ALA A 242 16.64 -33.11 5.57
C ALA A 242 16.75 -34.65 5.57
N GLY A 243 17.47 -35.19 4.59
CA GLY A 243 17.47 -36.62 4.28
C GLY A 243 17.61 -36.95 2.80
N GLY A 244 17.51 -35.96 1.91
CA GLY A 244 18.09 -36.07 0.57
C GLY A 244 19.61 -36.06 0.70
N ASN A 245 20.19 -37.23 0.95
CA ASN A 245 21.62 -37.41 1.20
C ASN A 245 22.50 -37.17 -0.05
N ASP A 246 21.89 -36.78 -1.16
CA ASP A 246 22.55 -36.37 -2.39
C ASP A 246 22.13 -34.93 -2.73
N LEU A 247 22.45 -33.95 -1.88
CA LEU A 247 22.29 -32.53 -2.21
C LEU A 247 23.60 -31.80 -1.89
N ASP A 248 24.54 -31.86 -2.84
CA ASP A 248 25.81 -31.13 -2.76
C ASP A 248 25.53 -29.64 -3.04
N PHE A 249 25.41 -28.86 -1.97
CA PHE A 249 25.33 -27.40 -2.04
C PHE A 249 26.75 -26.82 -2.20
N THR A 250 27.39 -27.08 -3.34
CA THR A 250 28.63 -26.38 -3.72
C THR A 250 28.35 -25.06 -4.41
#